data_AF-G5K625-F1
#
_entry.id   AF-G5K625-F1
#
_cell.length_a   1.000
_cell.length_b   1.000
_cell.length_c   1.000
_cell.angle_alpha   90.00
_cell.angle_beta   90.00
_cell.angle_gamma   90.00
#
_symmetry.space_group_name_H-M   'P 1'
#
loop_
_entity.id
_entity.type
_entity.pdbx_description
1 polymer ?
#
loop_
_entity_poly.entity_id
_entity_poly.type
_entity_poly.pdbx_seq_one_letter_code
_entity_poly.pdbx_strand_id
1 'polypeptide(L)'
;MEKTIDQRVEEVSYNQAEVWQLVLFALNNASTNIYLFAFMFVTYFSTGVLGLAAIFVSQIMGYIRIFNGFIDPAIGIMIDKTDTKFGKYRPILIIGNIITALSLILLLALRGADESIRFPLFILVLIVHKIGCSMQQTITKAGQTALTNDPKQRPIFNIVDAIMTTSLMTGVQFVVSGFLVPKFGNFTPEFFNVLIYGTIVISAILATLAVIGI
;
A
#
# COMPACT_ATOMS: atom_id res chain seq x y z
N MET A 1 51.73 -28.25 -3.53
CA MET A 1 50.46 -28.04 -2.80
C MET A 1 49.62 -27.10 -3.65
N GLU A 2 48.94 -27.64 -4.65
CA GLU A 2 48.06 -26.86 -5.54
C GLU A 2 46.66 -27.43 -5.31
N LYS A 3 45.95 -26.86 -4.33
CA LYS A 3 44.55 -27.19 -4.11
C LYS A 3 43.78 -26.51 -5.23
N THR A 4 43.31 -27.32 -6.16
CA THR A 4 42.20 -27.06 -7.08
C THR A 4 41.14 -26.23 -6.37
N ILE A 5 41.11 -24.93 -6.68
CA ILE A 5 39.96 -24.08 -6.44
C ILE A 5 38.96 -24.51 -7.50
N ASP A 6 38.23 -25.56 -7.17
CA ASP A 6 37.07 -26.01 -7.91
C ASP A 6 36.06 -24.86 -7.79
N GLN A 7 36.09 -23.95 -8.76
CA GLN A 7 35.05 -22.95 -8.96
C GLN A 7 33.78 -23.72 -9.28
N ARG A 8 33.07 -24.15 -8.23
CA ARG A 8 31.63 -24.34 -8.30
C ARG A 8 31.04 -22.96 -8.56
N VAL A 9 31.07 -22.55 -9.82
CA VAL A 9 30.06 -21.64 -10.34
C VAL A 9 28.78 -22.43 -10.15
N GLU A 10 28.12 -22.25 -9.00
CA GLU A 10 26.71 -22.59 -8.90
C GLU A 10 26.08 -21.88 -10.09
N GLU A 11 25.68 -22.65 -11.12
CA GLU A 11 24.85 -22.10 -12.18
C GLU A 11 23.60 -21.58 -11.48
N VAL A 12 23.59 -20.27 -11.23
CA VAL A 12 22.47 -19.60 -10.59
C VAL A 12 21.28 -19.83 -11.52
N SER A 13 20.41 -20.76 -11.14
CA SER A 13 19.18 -21.02 -11.88
C SER A 13 18.32 -19.76 -11.78
N TYR A 14 18.26 -19.01 -12.88
CA TYR A 14 17.46 -17.81 -12.96
C TYR A 14 16.00 -18.21 -13.15
N ASN A 15 15.17 -17.94 -12.13
CA ASN A 15 13.73 -17.98 -12.33
C ASN A 15 13.31 -16.75 -13.12
N GLN A 16 12.70 -16.97 -14.28
CA GLN A 16 12.22 -15.95 -15.19
C GLN A 16 10.68 -15.99 -15.21
N ALA A 17 10.05 -14.90 -14.79
CA ALA A 17 8.61 -14.75 -14.90
C ALA A 17 8.23 -14.27 -16.31
N GLU A 18 7.01 -14.58 -16.72
CA GLU A 18 6.46 -14.01 -17.95
C GLU A 18 6.18 -12.51 -17.76
N VAL A 19 6.40 -11.71 -18.81
CA VAL A 19 6.32 -10.23 -18.73
C VAL A 19 4.95 -9.76 -18.23
N TRP A 20 3.86 -10.46 -18.56
CA TRP A 20 2.53 -10.10 -18.08
C TRP A 20 2.35 -10.32 -16.57
N GLN A 21 3.02 -11.31 -15.97
CA GLN A 21 3.00 -11.54 -14.50
C GLN A 21 3.69 -10.38 -13.78
N LEU A 22 4.83 -9.94 -14.32
CA LEU A 22 5.56 -8.77 -13.82
C LEU A 22 4.70 -7.50 -13.90
N VAL A 23 3.99 -7.30 -15.01
CA VAL A 23 3.07 -6.16 -15.20
C VAL A 23 1.90 -6.22 -14.23
N LEU A 24 1.21 -7.35 -14.14
CA LEU A 24 0.06 -7.48 -13.24
C LEU A 24 0.49 -7.34 -11.77
N PHE A 25 1.60 -7.95 -11.37
CA PHE A 25 2.07 -7.86 -9.99
C PHE A 25 2.45 -6.43 -9.58
N ALA A 26 3.04 -5.65 -10.49
CA ALA A 26 3.35 -4.24 -10.23
C ALA A 26 2.10 -3.38 -9.97
N LEU A 27 0.89 -3.81 -10.40
CA LEU A 27 -0.37 -3.14 -10.04
C LEU A 27 -0.63 -3.15 -8.53
N ASN A 28 -0.06 -4.08 -7.76
CA ASN A 28 -0.18 -4.07 -6.29
C ASN A 28 0.52 -2.84 -5.68
N ASN A 29 1.66 -2.44 -6.24
CA ASN A 29 2.34 -1.24 -5.78
C ASN A 29 1.55 0.01 -6.15
N ALA A 30 1.01 0.05 -7.38
CA ALA A 30 0.11 1.13 -7.79
C ALA A 30 -1.11 1.23 -6.86
N SER A 31 -1.75 0.11 -6.54
CA SER A 31 -2.84 0.00 -5.56
C SER A 31 -2.48 0.63 -4.21
N THR A 32 -1.32 0.25 -3.67
CA THR A 32 -0.83 0.77 -2.39
C THR A 32 -0.55 2.27 -2.45
N ASN A 33 -0.02 2.77 -3.57
CA ASN A 33 0.23 4.20 -3.75
C ASN A 33 -1.06 5.03 -3.78
N ILE A 34 -2.19 4.50 -4.27
CA ILE A 34 -3.48 5.19 -4.16
C ILE A 34 -3.90 5.36 -2.70
N TYR A 35 -3.72 4.33 -1.88
CA TYR A 35 -4.00 4.45 -0.45
C TYR A 35 -3.09 5.48 0.21
N LEU A 36 -1.79 5.48 -0.12
CA LEU A 36 -0.86 6.49 0.39
C LEU A 36 -1.26 7.90 -0.04
N PHE A 37 -1.72 8.07 -1.28
CA PHE A 37 -2.23 9.33 -1.78
C PHE A 37 -3.45 9.81 -0.98
N ALA A 38 -4.47 8.96 -0.79
CA ALA A 38 -5.60 9.29 0.08
C ALA A 38 -5.15 9.59 1.52
N PHE A 39 -4.16 8.86 2.02
CA PHE A 39 -3.58 9.04 3.35
C PHE A 39 -2.91 10.41 3.53
N MET A 40 -2.38 11.03 2.46
CA MET A 40 -1.84 12.39 2.52
C MET A 40 -2.91 13.43 2.90
N PHE A 41 -4.19 13.16 2.60
CA PHE A 41 -5.29 14.05 2.94
C PHE A 41 -5.83 13.85 4.37
N VAL A 42 -5.32 12.86 5.12
CA VAL A 42 -5.78 12.57 6.49
C VAL A 42 -5.54 13.74 7.44
N THR A 43 -4.45 14.48 7.28
CA THR A 43 -4.21 15.69 8.08
C THR A 43 -5.31 16.73 7.86
N TYR A 44 -5.68 16.98 6.60
CA TYR A 44 -6.77 17.90 6.25
C TYR A 44 -8.13 17.41 6.75
N PHE A 45 -8.39 16.10 6.68
CA PHE A 45 -9.60 15.50 7.26
C PHE A 45 -9.66 15.69 8.77
N SER A 46 -8.54 15.43 9.45
CA SER A 46 -8.47 15.45 10.91
C SER A 46 -8.61 16.85 11.48
N THR A 47 -8.00 17.85 10.85
CA THR A 47 -8.08 19.24 11.32
C THR A 47 -9.36 19.92 10.85
N GLY A 48 -9.75 19.74 9.59
CA GLY A 48 -10.89 20.43 8.99
C GLY A 48 -12.25 19.80 9.32
N VAL A 49 -12.33 18.47 9.38
CA VAL A 49 -13.60 17.76 9.58
C VAL A 49 -13.76 17.27 11.01
N LEU A 50 -12.72 16.67 11.60
CA LEU A 50 -12.78 16.12 12.96
C LEU A 50 -12.53 17.16 14.05
N GLY A 51 -11.98 18.33 13.72
CA GLY A 51 -11.65 19.40 14.67
C GLY A 51 -10.42 19.10 15.55
N LEU A 52 -9.58 18.12 15.17
CA LEU A 52 -8.40 17.75 15.94
C LEU A 52 -7.28 18.78 15.73
N ALA A 53 -6.51 19.10 16.79
CA ALA A 53 -5.43 20.06 16.67
C ALA A 53 -4.30 19.54 15.73
N ALA A 54 -3.90 20.38 14.78
CA ALA A 54 -2.92 20.03 13.73
C ALA A 54 -1.59 19.51 14.28
N ILE A 55 -1.13 20.06 15.41
CA ILE A 55 0.12 19.67 16.05
C ILE A 55 0.10 18.20 16.50
N PHE A 56 -0.99 17.75 17.14
CA PHE A 56 -1.12 16.37 17.61
C PHE A 56 -1.22 15.39 16.44
N VAL A 57 -2.00 15.73 15.41
CA VAL A 57 -2.10 14.91 14.19
C VAL A 57 -0.73 14.76 13.54
N SER A 58 0.02 15.86 13.38
CA SER A 58 1.35 15.83 12.76
C SER A 58 2.35 14.99 13.56
N GLN A 59 2.33 15.08 14.89
CA GLN A 59 3.17 14.26 15.77
C GLN A 59 2.85 12.77 15.63
N ILE A 60 1.55 12.40 15.64
CA ILE A 60 1.12 11.00 15.45
C ILE A 60 1.56 10.47 14.08
N MET A 61 1.41 11.28 13.01
CA MET A 61 1.91 10.92 11.68
C MET A 61 3.42 10.66 11.69
N GLY A 62 4.18 11.41 12.49
CA GLY A 62 5.61 11.16 12.72
C GLY A 62 5.87 9.84 13.45
N TYR A 63 5.20 9.60 14.58
CA TYR A 63 5.39 8.37 15.37
C TYR A 63 5.01 7.10 14.60
N ILE A 64 3.99 7.18 13.76
CA ILE A 64 3.59 6.07 12.87
C ILE A 64 4.71 5.64 11.92
N ARG A 65 5.56 6.56 11.47
CA ARG A 65 6.71 6.20 10.62
C ARG A 65 7.75 5.40 11.39
N ILE A 66 7.94 5.69 12.68
CA ILE A 66 8.82 4.92 13.56
C ILE A 66 8.21 3.52 13.78
N PHE A 67 6.89 3.46 13.99
CA PHE A 67 6.17 2.20 14.15
C PHE A 67 6.34 1.26 12.95
N ASN A 68 6.39 1.78 11.72
CA ASN A 68 6.67 0.97 10.51
C ASN A 68 7.99 0.19 10.60
N GLY A 69 9.03 0.75 11.21
CA GLY A 69 10.32 0.06 11.38
C GLY A 69 10.20 -1.26 12.16
N PHE A 70 9.16 -1.41 12.99
CA PHE A 70 8.88 -2.62 13.75
C PHE A 70 7.87 -3.54 13.05
N ILE A 71 6.86 -2.98 12.38
CA ILE A 71 5.82 -3.77 11.71
C ILE A 71 6.38 -4.48 10.47
N ASP A 72 7.20 -3.80 9.66
CA ASP A 72 7.66 -4.34 8.39
C ASP A 72 8.41 -5.69 8.57
N PRO A 73 9.37 -5.82 9.53
CA PRO A 73 10.00 -7.13 9.82
C PRO A 73 9.01 -8.16 10.37
N ALA A 74 8.07 -7.76 11.23
CA ALA A 74 7.08 -8.66 11.80
C ALA A 74 6.18 -9.28 10.72
N ILE A 75 5.75 -8.47 9.75
CA ILE A 75 4.99 -8.93 8.57
C ILE A 75 5.85 -9.84 7.70
N GLY A 76 7.13 -9.52 7.51
CA GLY A 76 8.06 -10.41 6.79
C GLY A 76 8.09 -11.81 7.39
N ILE A 77 8.27 -11.91 8.71
CA ILE A 77 8.25 -13.20 9.44
C ILE A 77 6.88 -13.89 9.30
N MET A 78 5.79 -13.11 9.31
CA MET A 78 4.45 -13.66 9.11
C MET A 78 4.28 -14.26 7.71
N ILE A 79 4.78 -13.59 6.66
CA ILE A 79 4.77 -14.11 5.28
C ILE A 79 5.55 -15.42 5.19
N ASP A 80 6.74 -15.48 5.81
CA ASP A 80 7.59 -16.68 5.78
C ASP A 80 6.95 -17.89 6.47
N LYS A 81 6.13 -17.65 7.50
CA LYS A 81 5.39 -18.70 8.22
C LYS A 81 4.05 -19.05 7.59
N THR A 82 3.61 -18.30 6.59
CA THR A 82 2.30 -18.51 5.96
C THR A 82 2.43 -19.51 4.82
N ASP A 83 2.00 -20.74 5.06
CA ASP A 83 1.83 -21.76 4.03
C ASP A 83 0.34 -22.05 3.82
N THR A 84 -0.18 -21.68 2.66
CA THR A 84 -1.59 -21.92 2.30
C THR A 84 -1.70 -22.51 0.91
N LYS A 85 -2.83 -23.18 0.64
CA LYS A 85 -3.12 -23.80 -0.67
C LYS A 85 -3.09 -22.84 -1.86
N PHE A 86 -3.22 -21.53 -1.61
CA PHE A 86 -3.19 -20.48 -2.63
C PHE A 86 -1.83 -19.77 -2.72
N GLY A 87 -0.79 -20.31 -2.07
CA GLY A 87 0.52 -19.71 -1.93
C GLY A 87 0.59 -18.69 -0.79
N LYS A 88 1.82 -18.24 -0.49
CA LYS A 88 2.09 -17.31 0.62
C LYS A 88 1.63 -15.88 0.35
N TYR A 89 1.74 -15.39 -0.90
CA TYR A 89 1.55 -13.98 -1.21
C TYR A 89 0.09 -13.57 -1.48
N ARG A 90 -0.70 -14.42 -2.16
CA ARG A 90 -2.06 -14.07 -2.59
C ARG A 90 -3.02 -13.76 -1.41
N PRO A 91 -3.11 -14.60 -0.35
CA PRO A 91 -4.04 -14.34 0.74
C PRO A 91 -3.67 -13.09 1.54
N ILE A 92 -2.37 -12.90 1.80
CA ILE A 92 -1.88 -11.76 2.60
C ILE A 92 -2.10 -10.45 1.85
N LEU A 93 -2.03 -10.45 0.51
CA LEU A 93 -2.30 -9.29 -0.33
C LEU A 93 -3.76 -8.85 -0.20
N ILE A 94 -4.69 -9.81 -0.33
CA ILE A 94 -6.12 -9.56 -0.20
C ILE A 94 -6.45 -9.07 1.21
N ILE A 95 -5.91 -9.72 2.25
CA ILE A 95 -6.13 -9.32 3.65
C ILE A 95 -5.59 -7.91 3.89
N GLY A 96 -4.37 -7.60 3.42
CA GLY A 96 -3.78 -6.26 3.54
C GLY A 96 -4.64 -5.20 2.87
N ASN A 97 -5.13 -5.46 1.66
CA ASN A 97 -6.04 -4.56 0.95
C ASN A 97 -7.36 -4.34 1.70
N ILE A 98 -7.97 -5.41 2.23
CA ILE A 98 -9.22 -5.32 3.00
C ILE A 98 -9.01 -4.52 4.28
N ILE A 99 -7.93 -4.77 5.02
CA ILE A 99 -7.60 -4.03 6.25
C ILE A 99 -7.43 -2.54 5.94
N THR A 100 -6.72 -2.20 4.86
CA THR A 100 -6.54 -0.80 4.46
C THR A 100 -7.88 -0.17 4.05
N ALA A 101 -8.70 -0.85 3.26
CA ALA A 101 -10.01 -0.35 2.86
C ALA A 101 -10.93 -0.10 4.08
N LEU A 102 -11.02 -1.08 4.99
CA LEU A 102 -11.83 -0.97 6.21
C LEU A 102 -11.34 0.18 7.11
N SER A 103 -10.02 0.35 7.24
CA SER A 103 -9.48 1.45 8.04
C SER A 103 -9.90 2.83 7.52
N LEU A 104 -9.99 3.03 6.20
CA LEU A 104 -10.45 4.29 5.61
C LEU A 104 -11.96 4.50 5.80
N ILE A 105 -12.75 3.43 5.74
CA ILE A 105 -14.18 3.49 6.07
C ILE A 105 -14.37 3.86 7.55
N LEU A 106 -13.58 3.25 8.45
CA LEU A 106 -13.59 3.58 9.88
C LEU A 106 -13.17 5.03 10.12
N LEU A 107 -12.20 5.54 9.36
CA LEU A 107 -11.79 6.95 9.42
C LEU A 107 -12.96 7.89 9.10
N LEU A 108 -13.76 7.58 8.07
CA LEU A 108 -14.96 8.34 7.74
C LEU A 108 -16.05 8.24 8.82
N ALA A 109 -16.14 7.10 9.48
CA ALA A 109 -17.11 6.85 10.57
C ALA A 109 -16.79 7.66 11.83
N LEU A 110 -15.53 8.08 12.05
CA LEU A 110 -15.12 8.91 13.19
C LEU A 110 -15.85 10.26 13.27
N ARG A 111 -16.43 10.74 12.16
CA ARG A 111 -17.25 11.95 12.16
C ARG A 111 -18.45 11.86 13.10
N GLY A 112 -19.03 10.67 13.22
CA GLY A 112 -20.16 10.41 14.13
C GLY A 112 -19.76 9.98 15.54
N ALA A 113 -18.45 9.86 15.82
CA ALA A 113 -17.97 9.48 17.15
C ALA A 113 -18.01 10.67 18.12
N ASP A 114 -18.28 10.37 19.39
CA ASP A 114 -18.22 11.35 20.48
C ASP A 114 -16.84 11.99 20.59
N GLU A 115 -16.81 13.27 20.96
CA GLU A 115 -15.59 14.08 20.98
C GLU A 115 -14.52 13.49 21.92
N SER A 116 -14.95 12.91 23.04
CA SER A 116 -14.06 12.36 24.08
C SER A 116 -13.27 11.13 23.59
N ILE A 117 -13.88 10.32 22.73
CA ILE A 117 -13.30 9.06 22.22
C ILE A 117 -12.73 9.21 20.81
N ARG A 118 -13.01 10.32 20.11
CA ARG A 118 -12.60 10.52 18.72
C ARG A 118 -11.09 10.46 18.55
N PHE A 119 -10.33 11.08 19.44
CA PHE A 119 -8.87 11.08 19.38
C PHE A 119 -8.21 9.70 19.59
N PRO A 120 -8.53 8.94 20.65
CA PRO A 120 -7.98 7.59 20.79
C PRO A 120 -8.43 6.64 19.68
N LEU A 121 -9.68 6.74 19.19
CA LEU A 121 -10.13 5.96 18.04
C LEU A 121 -9.40 6.34 16.76
N PHE A 122 -9.11 7.62 16.55
CA PHE A 122 -8.31 8.10 15.42
C PHE A 122 -6.93 7.43 15.42
N ILE A 123 -6.22 7.39 16.55
CA ILE A 123 -4.92 6.72 16.66
C ILE A 123 -5.03 5.24 16.28
N LEU A 124 -6.03 4.53 16.83
CA LEU A 124 -6.25 3.11 16.52
C LEU A 124 -6.50 2.87 15.03
N VAL A 125 -7.34 3.69 14.40
CA VAL A 125 -7.64 3.60 12.97
C VAL A 125 -6.37 3.83 12.14
N LEU A 126 -5.52 4.79 12.51
CA LEU A 126 -4.28 5.05 11.81
C LEU A 126 -3.27 3.89 11.93
N ILE A 127 -3.20 3.25 13.10
CA ILE A 127 -2.36 2.07 13.31
C ILE A 127 -2.85 0.92 12.42
N VAL A 128 -4.16 0.64 12.42
CA VAL A 128 -4.75 -0.41 11.57
C VAL A 128 -4.52 -0.13 10.09
N HIS A 129 -4.71 1.11 9.66
CA HIS A 129 -4.42 1.54 8.28
C HIS A 129 -2.97 1.26 7.89
N LYS A 130 -2.03 1.53 8.81
CA LYS A 130 -0.60 1.35 8.56
C LYS A 130 -0.19 -0.11 8.50
N ILE A 131 -0.78 -0.97 9.33
CA ILE A 131 -0.58 -2.42 9.24
C ILE A 131 -1.03 -2.91 7.86
N GLY A 132 -2.23 -2.56 7.39
CA GLY A 132 -2.73 -2.99 6.09
C GLY A 132 -1.86 -2.50 4.91
N CYS A 133 -1.44 -1.24 4.94
CA CYS A 133 -0.53 -0.68 3.93
C CYS A 133 0.85 -1.36 3.95
N SER A 134 1.44 -1.56 5.13
CA SER A 134 2.74 -2.22 5.29
C SER A 134 2.70 -3.68 4.80
N MET A 135 1.59 -4.38 5.02
CA MET A 135 1.38 -5.73 4.48
C MET A 135 1.49 -5.74 2.95
N GLN A 136 0.79 -4.83 2.27
CA GLN A 136 0.85 -4.74 0.81
C GLN A 136 2.25 -4.36 0.32
N GLN A 137 2.94 -3.41 0.97
CA GLN A 137 4.30 -2.99 0.59
C GLN A 137 5.32 -4.13 0.77
N THR A 138 5.23 -4.86 1.87
CA THR A 138 6.14 -5.97 2.16
C THR A 138 5.94 -7.11 1.15
N ILE A 139 4.69 -7.40 0.79
CA ILE A 139 4.38 -8.40 -0.26
C ILE A 139 4.91 -7.96 -1.61
N THR A 140 4.73 -6.70 -2.02
CA THR A 140 5.30 -6.21 -3.29
C THR A 140 6.80 -6.46 -3.35
N LYS A 141 7.54 -6.09 -2.30
CA LYS A 141 8.99 -6.25 -2.25
C LYS A 141 9.40 -7.73 -2.25
N ALA A 142 8.76 -8.54 -1.41
CA ALA A 142 9.08 -9.97 -1.28
C ALA A 142 8.62 -10.81 -2.47
N GLY A 143 7.51 -10.43 -3.11
CA GLY A 143 6.98 -11.09 -4.29
C GLY A 143 7.76 -10.75 -5.55
N GLN A 144 8.30 -9.53 -5.66
CA GLN A 144 9.14 -9.12 -6.80
C GLN A 144 10.37 -10.02 -6.93
N THR A 145 11.05 -10.31 -5.82
CA THR A 145 12.23 -11.18 -5.79
C THR A 145 11.88 -12.66 -5.97
N ALA A 146 10.66 -13.07 -5.59
CA ALA A 146 10.16 -14.43 -5.80
C ALA A 146 9.72 -14.69 -7.26
N LEU A 147 9.15 -13.69 -7.92
CA LEU A 147 8.73 -13.74 -9.33
C LEU A 147 9.92 -13.82 -10.27
N THR A 148 10.94 -12.98 -10.07
CA THR A 148 12.14 -13.03 -10.90
C THR A 148 13.41 -12.85 -10.08
N ASN A 149 14.34 -13.80 -10.25
CA ASN A 149 15.68 -13.68 -9.70
C ASN A 149 16.69 -13.21 -10.76
N ASP A 150 16.26 -13.03 -12.02
CA ASP A 150 17.10 -12.62 -13.14
C ASP A 150 17.43 -11.10 -13.09
N PRO A 151 18.72 -10.72 -12.99
CA PRO A 151 19.16 -9.33 -13.07
C PRO A 151 18.69 -8.58 -14.32
N LYS A 152 18.38 -9.27 -15.42
CA LYS A 152 17.87 -8.66 -16.66
C LYS A 152 16.38 -8.32 -16.59
N GLN A 153 15.59 -9.06 -15.81
CA GLN A 153 14.15 -8.83 -15.68
C GLN A 153 13.79 -7.89 -14.53
N ARG A 154 14.61 -7.81 -13.47
CA ARG A 154 14.40 -6.87 -12.36
C ARG A 154 14.24 -5.40 -12.81
N PRO A 155 15.05 -4.87 -13.76
CA PRO A 155 14.85 -3.53 -14.30
C PRO A 155 13.51 -3.37 -15.02
N ILE A 156 13.03 -4.40 -15.73
CA ILE A 156 11.75 -4.36 -16.44
C ILE A 156 10.61 -4.16 -15.44
N PHE A 157 10.61 -4.90 -14.33
CA PHE A 157 9.63 -4.70 -13.26
C PHE A 157 9.65 -3.26 -12.75
N ASN A 158 10.84 -2.75 -12.41
CA ASN A 158 10.95 -1.39 -11.86
C ASN A 158 10.49 -0.31 -12.85
N ILE A 159 10.76 -0.49 -14.14
CA ILE A 159 10.30 0.44 -15.19
C ILE A 159 8.77 0.39 -15.31
N VAL A 160 8.20 -0.81 -15.37
CA VAL A 160 6.76 -1.02 -15.46
C VAL A 160 6.04 -0.46 -14.23
N ASP A 161 6.55 -0.75 -13.04
CA ASP A 161 6.07 -0.21 -11.78
C ASP A 161 6.12 1.32 -11.74
N ALA A 162 7.26 1.91 -12.15
CA ALA A 162 7.43 3.35 -12.18
C ALA A 162 6.44 4.03 -13.14
N ILE A 163 6.24 3.47 -14.34
CA ILE A 163 5.28 4.00 -15.31
C ILE A 163 3.87 3.92 -14.72
N MET A 164 3.44 2.75 -14.22
CA MET A 164 2.09 2.57 -13.70
C MET A 164 1.83 3.45 -12.49
N THR A 165 2.74 3.49 -11.52
CA THR A 165 2.59 4.32 -10.33
C THR A 165 2.59 5.80 -10.68
N THR A 166 3.47 6.26 -11.58
CA THR A 166 3.53 7.68 -11.98
C THR A 166 2.26 8.08 -12.74
N SER A 167 1.87 7.33 -13.77
CA SER A 167 0.67 7.62 -14.55
C SER A 167 -0.57 7.66 -13.67
N LEU A 168 -0.67 6.74 -12.72
CA LEU A 168 -1.78 6.68 -11.81
C LEU A 168 -1.78 7.87 -10.84
N MET A 169 -0.65 8.19 -10.21
CA MET A 169 -0.52 9.33 -9.31
C MET A 169 -0.81 10.65 -10.00
N THR A 170 -0.32 10.85 -11.23
CA THR A 170 -0.65 12.02 -12.05
C THR A 170 -2.14 12.07 -12.38
N GLY A 171 -2.75 10.96 -12.78
CA GLY A 171 -4.18 10.88 -13.08
C GLY A 171 -5.06 11.18 -11.86
N VAL A 172 -4.73 10.61 -10.70
CA VAL A 172 -5.46 10.85 -9.44
C VAL A 172 -5.29 12.30 -9.00
N GLN A 173 -4.08 12.87 -9.04
CA GLN A 173 -3.86 14.29 -8.72
C GLN A 173 -4.65 15.21 -9.65
N PHE A 174 -4.68 14.91 -10.95
CA PHE A 174 -5.46 15.67 -11.93
C PHE A 174 -6.96 15.60 -11.64
N VAL A 175 -7.49 14.42 -11.34
CA VAL A 175 -8.90 14.25 -10.95
C VAL A 175 -9.21 15.01 -9.65
N VAL A 176 -8.34 14.91 -8.65
CA VAL A 176 -8.55 15.57 -7.37
C VAL A 176 -8.50 17.09 -7.48
N SER A 177 -7.41 17.64 -8.02
CA SER A 177 -7.23 19.09 -8.14
C SER A 177 -8.07 19.73 -9.23
N GLY A 178 -8.24 19.05 -10.37
CA GLY A 178 -8.97 19.57 -11.52
C GLY A 178 -10.48 19.42 -11.43
N PHE A 179 -10.98 18.38 -10.76
CA PHE A 179 -12.42 18.09 -10.71
C PHE A 179 -13.00 18.05 -9.30
N LEU A 180 -12.43 17.28 -8.37
CA LEU A 180 -13.06 17.09 -7.05
C LEU A 180 -12.98 18.36 -6.20
N VAL A 181 -11.82 19.00 -6.10
CA VAL A 181 -11.66 20.22 -5.29
C VAL A 181 -12.58 21.36 -5.78
N PRO A 182 -12.66 21.68 -7.09
CA PRO A 182 -13.61 22.67 -7.59
C PRO A 182 -15.07 22.26 -7.39
N LYS A 183 -15.41 20.98 -7.61
CA LYS A 183 -16.79 20.48 -7.51
C LYS A 183 -17.36 20.58 -6.09
N PHE A 184 -16.53 20.32 -5.08
CA PHE A 184 -16.95 20.34 -3.68
C PHE A 184 -16.63 21.67 -2.99
N GLY A 185 -16.00 22.62 -3.68
CA GLY A 185 -15.67 23.92 -3.10
C GLY A 185 -14.65 23.82 -1.95
N ASN A 186 -13.67 22.89 -2.06
CA ASN A 186 -12.57 22.55 -1.12
C ASN A 186 -12.76 21.18 -0.40
N PHE A 187 -11.99 20.92 0.68
CA PHE A 187 -11.92 19.67 1.43
C PHE A 187 -13.14 19.45 2.36
N THR A 188 -14.32 19.29 1.77
CA THR A 188 -15.57 19.04 2.51
C THR A 188 -15.73 17.56 2.91
N PRO A 189 -16.62 17.24 3.86
CA PRO A 189 -16.93 15.84 4.20
C PRO A 189 -17.37 14.99 2.99
N GLU A 190 -18.08 15.59 2.03
CA GLU A 190 -18.51 14.94 0.79
C GLU A 190 -17.33 14.66 -0.15
N PHE A 191 -16.37 15.59 -0.25
CA PHE A 191 -15.11 15.39 -0.96
C PHE A 191 -14.39 14.14 -0.43
N PHE A 192 -14.26 14.01 0.89
CA PHE A 192 -13.59 12.87 1.51
C PHE A 192 -14.32 11.55 1.30
N ASN A 193 -15.66 11.55 1.27
CA ASN A 193 -16.43 10.35 0.92
C ASN A 193 -16.09 9.88 -0.50
N VAL A 194 -16.15 10.77 -1.49
CA VAL A 194 -15.86 10.41 -2.88
C VAL A 194 -14.41 9.98 -3.05
N LEU A 195 -13.46 10.69 -2.43
CA LEU A 195 -12.04 10.35 -2.48
C LEU A 195 -11.79 8.95 -1.91
N ILE A 196 -12.27 8.67 -0.70
CA ILE A 196 -12.00 7.40 0.00
C ILE A 196 -12.71 6.23 -0.69
N TYR A 197 -13.99 6.34 -1.03
CA TYR A 197 -14.68 5.25 -1.74
C TYR A 197 -14.10 5.02 -3.13
N GLY A 198 -13.74 6.09 -3.85
CA GLY A 198 -13.05 5.98 -5.14
C GLY A 198 -11.70 5.27 -5.02
N THR A 199 -10.89 5.65 -4.04
CA THR A 199 -9.62 5.00 -3.72
C THR A 199 -9.79 3.52 -3.43
N ILE A 200 -10.77 3.14 -2.60
CA ILE A 200 -11.03 1.73 -2.24
C ILE A 200 -11.41 0.92 -3.48
N VAL A 201 -12.29 1.45 -4.34
CA VAL A 201 -12.74 0.74 -5.55
C VAL A 201 -11.57 0.55 -6.53
N ILE A 202 -10.83 1.61 -6.83
CA ILE A 202 -9.69 1.54 -7.77
C ILE A 202 -8.63 0.58 -7.21
N SER A 203 -8.29 0.70 -5.93
CA SER A 203 -7.33 -0.18 -5.29
C SER A 203 -7.79 -1.64 -5.27
N ALA A 204 -9.06 -1.92 -4.99
CA ALA A 204 -9.59 -3.28 -5.02
C ALA A 204 -9.46 -3.92 -6.42
N ILE A 205 -9.71 -3.15 -7.48
CA ILE A 205 -9.51 -3.62 -8.87
C ILE A 205 -8.04 -3.93 -9.12
N LEU A 206 -7.13 -3.01 -8.78
CA LEU A 206 -5.69 -3.19 -8.99
C LEU A 206 -5.10 -4.35 -8.17
N ALA A 207 -5.52 -4.48 -6.91
CA ALA A 207 -5.13 -5.58 -6.03
C ALA A 207 -5.61 -6.93 -6.59
N THR A 208 -6.85 -6.99 -7.11
CA THR A 208 -7.38 -8.22 -7.72
C THR A 208 -6.60 -8.59 -8.98
N LEU A 209 -6.28 -7.62 -9.83
CA LEU A 209 -5.43 -7.83 -11.01
C LEU A 209 -4.02 -8.32 -10.62
N ALA A 210 -3.46 -7.79 -9.54
CA ALA A 210 -2.16 -8.23 -9.05
C ALA A 210 -2.18 -9.66 -8.50
N VAL A 211 -3.28 -10.09 -7.87
CA VAL A 211 -3.46 -11.48 -7.42
C VAL A 211 -3.47 -12.47 -8.59
N ILE A 212 -3.96 -12.06 -9.76
CA ILE A 212 -3.94 -12.87 -10.99
C ILE A 212 -2.51 -12.99 -11.55
N GLY A 213 -1.66 -12.00 -11.30
CA GLY A 213 -0.26 -11.98 -11.75
C GLY A 213 0.72 -12.77 -10.89
N ILE A 214 0.34 -13.17 -9.67
CA ILE A 214 1.12 -14.03 -8.75
C ILE A 214 0.79 -15.48 -9.06
#